data_AF-A0A965A5Q4-F1
#
_entry.id   AF-A0A965A5Q4-F1
#
_cell.length_a   1.000
_cell.length_b   1.000
_cell.length_c   1.000
_cell.angle_alpha   90.00
_cell.angle_beta   90.00
_cell.angle_gamma   90.00
#
_symmetry.space_group_name_H-M   'P 1'
#
loop_
_entity.id
_entity.type
_entity.pdbx_description
1 polymer ?
#
loop_
_entity_poly.entity_id
_entity_poly.type
_entity_poly.pdbx_seq_one_letter_code
_entity_poly.pdbx_strand_id
1 'polypeptide(L)'
;RRAFLNSYDYRIDPQGKYLFSILKAAAPVCGGINLEYYFSRVDNQKLGAGTKLPHNVMGLFGVANGIDGDLRPGLPSQMIEVHDPVRLLIVVQHYPEVVKETIQRNAETYEWFINNWVNLAVMHPDTKAIAVFRDGEFYPHQQLNSSPDVVTNLEQLVETHQENLPVYLIA
;
A
#
# COMPACT_ATOMS: atom_id res chain seq x y z
N ARG A 1 -1.49 -5.24 -12.13
CA ARG A 1 -2.74 -4.82 -11.44
C ARG A 1 -2.35 -4.35 -10.03
N ARG A 2 -2.45 -3.04 -9.72
CA ARG A 2 -1.90 -2.45 -8.47
C ARG A 2 -2.96 -2.09 -7.42
N ALA A 3 -4.24 -2.24 -7.75
CA ALA A 3 -5.34 -1.84 -6.89
C ALA A 3 -6.30 -3.02 -6.66
N PHE A 4 -6.86 -3.06 -5.45
CA PHE A 4 -7.95 -3.92 -5.02
C PHE A 4 -9.08 -3.04 -4.49
N LEU A 5 -10.33 -3.40 -4.79
CA LEU A 5 -11.51 -2.62 -4.42
C LEU A 5 -12.44 -3.46 -3.54
N ASN A 6 -12.85 -2.90 -2.40
CA ASN A 6 -13.95 -3.43 -1.60
C ASN A 6 -15.22 -2.63 -1.91
N SER A 7 -16.29 -3.30 -2.31
CA SER A 7 -17.60 -2.68 -2.44
C SER A 7 -18.11 -2.27 -1.05
N TYR A 8 -18.29 -0.97 -0.84
CA TYR A 8 -18.73 -0.39 0.41
C TYR A 8 -19.66 0.80 0.13
N ASP A 9 -20.82 0.85 0.78
CA ASP A 9 -21.77 1.96 0.67
C ASP A 9 -21.88 2.68 2.03
N TYR A 10 -21.31 3.89 2.10
CA TYR A 10 -21.30 4.70 3.31
C TYR A 10 -22.72 5.11 3.78
N ARG A 11 -23.69 5.16 2.87
CA ARG A 11 -25.05 5.65 3.17
C ARG A 11 -25.81 4.72 4.11
N ILE A 12 -25.49 3.44 4.08
CA ILE A 12 -26.07 2.42 4.96
C ILE A 12 -25.22 2.13 6.19
N ASP A 13 -24.06 2.79 6.33
CA ASP A 13 -23.14 2.65 7.46
C ASP A 13 -22.71 4.00 8.03
N PRO A 14 -23.66 4.86 8.47
CA PRO A 14 -23.37 6.22 8.93
C PRO A 14 -22.45 6.27 10.15
N GLN A 15 -22.31 5.15 10.87
CA GLN A 15 -21.47 5.00 12.05
C GLN A 15 -20.19 4.20 11.77
N GLY A 16 -19.88 3.83 10.52
CA GLY A 16 -18.66 3.09 10.18
C GLY A 16 -18.50 1.72 10.85
N LYS A 17 -19.60 1.02 11.18
CA LYS A 17 -19.59 -0.32 11.78
C LYS A 17 -19.13 -1.39 10.79
N TYR A 18 -19.57 -1.31 9.54
CA TYR A 18 -19.11 -2.20 8.47
C TYR A 18 -17.72 -1.77 8.01
N LEU A 19 -17.47 -0.47 7.91
CA LEU A 19 -16.14 0.07 7.62
C LEU A 19 -15.11 -0.43 8.65
N PHE A 20 -15.45 -0.47 9.94
CA PHE A 20 -14.59 -1.02 10.98
C PHE A 20 -14.18 -2.46 10.68
N SER A 21 -15.14 -3.34 10.38
CA SER A 21 -14.85 -4.74 10.04
C SER A 21 -13.97 -4.88 8.80
N ILE A 22 -14.18 -4.02 7.79
CA ILE A 22 -13.36 -3.99 6.57
C ILE A 22 -11.93 -3.57 6.92
N LEU A 23 -11.74 -2.42 7.59
CA LEU A 23 -10.40 -1.90 7.89
C LEU A 23 -9.64 -2.78 8.88
N LYS A 24 -10.33 -3.37 9.86
CA LYS A 24 -9.75 -4.32 10.82
C LYS A 24 -9.13 -5.52 10.13
N ALA A 25 -9.70 -5.98 9.01
CA ALA A 25 -9.12 -7.07 8.22
C ALA A 25 -8.11 -6.55 7.19
N ALA A 26 -8.48 -5.52 6.42
CA ALA A 26 -7.72 -5.05 5.27
C ALA A 26 -6.39 -4.39 5.67
N ALA A 27 -6.37 -3.58 6.73
CA ALA A 27 -5.14 -2.88 7.14
C ALA A 27 -4.01 -3.85 7.48
N PRO A 28 -4.17 -4.84 8.40
CA PRO A 28 -3.10 -5.77 8.71
C PRO A 28 -2.79 -6.76 7.59
N VAL A 29 -3.81 -7.29 6.90
CA VAL A 29 -3.58 -8.32 5.86
C VAL A 29 -2.90 -7.70 4.64
N CYS A 30 -3.48 -6.65 4.07
CA CYS A 30 -2.90 -5.99 2.90
C CYS A 30 -1.64 -5.23 3.28
N GLY A 31 -1.60 -4.61 4.47
CA GLY A 31 -0.42 -3.93 4.99
C GLY A 31 0.75 -4.88 5.21
N GLY A 32 0.52 -6.04 5.83
CA GLY A 32 1.55 -7.07 6.05
C GLY A 32 2.16 -7.55 4.74
N ILE A 33 1.32 -7.92 3.76
CA ILE A 33 1.79 -8.30 2.42
C ILE A 33 2.57 -7.14 1.77
N ASN A 34 2.04 -5.92 1.80
CA ASN A 34 2.72 -4.77 1.21
C ASN A 34 4.10 -4.52 1.85
N LEU A 35 4.19 -4.57 3.18
CA LEU A 35 5.42 -4.34 3.92
C LEU A 35 6.46 -5.44 3.68
N GLU A 36 6.02 -6.70 3.54
CA GLU A 36 6.91 -7.81 3.19
C GLU A 36 7.61 -7.56 1.85
N TYR A 37 6.87 -7.14 0.82
CA TYR A 37 7.44 -6.75 -0.47
C TYR A 37 8.28 -5.47 -0.35
N TYR A 38 7.78 -4.45 0.36
CA TYR A 38 8.47 -3.17 0.53
C TYR A 38 9.85 -3.34 1.16
N PHE A 39 9.94 -3.96 2.33
CA PHE A 39 11.20 -4.10 3.05
C PHE A 39 12.18 -5.03 2.33
N SER A 40 11.67 -6.14 1.78
CA SER A 40 12.49 -7.04 0.96
C SER A 40 13.07 -6.31 -0.25
N ARG A 41 12.35 -5.33 -0.81
CA ARG A 41 12.80 -4.53 -1.96
C ARG A 41 13.74 -3.39 -1.60
N VAL A 42 13.57 -2.75 -0.46
CA VAL A 42 14.44 -1.65 0.01
C VAL A 42 15.85 -2.13 0.31
N ASP A 43 15.99 -3.24 1.03
CA ASP A 43 17.30 -3.84 1.35
C ASP A 43 17.15 -5.36 1.39
N ASN A 44 17.28 -6.00 0.23
CA ASN A 44 17.09 -7.45 0.14
C ASN A 44 18.14 -8.25 0.92
N GLN A 45 19.32 -7.68 1.14
CA GLN A 45 20.33 -8.33 1.95
C GLN A 45 19.88 -8.33 3.42
N LYS A 46 19.49 -7.21 4.00
CA LYS A 46 19.14 -7.16 5.44
C LYS A 46 17.72 -7.61 5.75
N LEU A 47 16.77 -7.31 4.87
CA LEU A 47 15.33 -7.44 5.12
C LEU A 47 14.63 -8.42 4.15
N GLY A 48 15.39 -8.98 3.20
CA GLY A 48 14.90 -9.98 2.25
C GLY A 48 15.56 -11.35 2.47
N ALA A 49 15.46 -12.22 1.45
CA ALA A 49 16.03 -13.56 1.46
C ALA A 49 17.15 -13.80 0.43
N GLY A 50 17.68 -12.75 -0.22
CA GLY A 50 18.70 -12.93 -1.24
C GLY A 50 18.16 -13.67 -2.48
N THR A 51 19.01 -14.42 -3.17
CA THR A 51 18.57 -15.27 -4.27
C THR A 51 17.89 -16.52 -3.76
N LYS A 52 16.85 -17.00 -4.46
CA LYS A 52 16.17 -18.26 -4.14
C LYS A 52 17.05 -19.52 -4.32
N LEU A 53 18.11 -19.44 -5.12
CA LEU A 53 18.93 -20.60 -5.54
C LEU A 53 19.55 -21.41 -4.37
N PRO A 54 20.20 -20.79 -3.37
CA PRO A 54 20.82 -21.50 -2.25
C PRO A 54 19.92 -21.60 -1.01
N HIS A 55 18.59 -21.44 -1.12
CA HIS A 55 17.70 -21.46 0.04
C HIS A 55 17.68 -22.83 0.73
N ASN A 56 18.06 -22.86 2.00
CA ASN A 56 17.86 -23.99 2.90
C ASN A 56 16.75 -23.65 3.90
N VAL A 57 15.75 -24.54 4.04
CA VAL A 57 14.60 -24.31 4.93
C VAL A 57 15.03 -24.47 6.39
N MET A 58 14.73 -23.46 7.21
CA MET A 58 15.08 -23.42 8.63
C MET A 58 13.79 -23.51 9.47
N GLY A 59 13.55 -24.66 10.10
CA GLY A 59 12.47 -24.85 11.08
C GLY A 59 11.05 -24.59 10.58
N LEU A 60 10.83 -24.50 9.27
CA LEU A 60 9.56 -24.14 8.62
C LEU A 60 9.06 -22.71 8.87
N PHE A 61 9.91 -21.82 9.40
CA PHE A 61 9.56 -20.41 9.63
C PHE A 61 10.49 -19.42 8.90
N GLY A 62 11.46 -19.91 8.14
CA GLY A 62 12.32 -19.08 7.30
C GLY A 62 13.32 -19.89 6.49
N VAL A 63 14.27 -19.19 5.87
CA VAL A 63 15.31 -19.79 5.03
C VAL A 63 16.68 -19.23 5.38
N ALA A 64 17.74 -19.99 5.12
CA ALA A 64 19.12 -19.52 5.12
C ALA A 64 19.68 -19.56 3.69
N ASN A 65 20.67 -18.70 3.40
CA ASN A 65 21.42 -18.76 2.14
C ASN A 65 22.64 -19.67 2.28
N GLY A 66 22.56 -20.87 1.71
CA GLY A 66 23.60 -21.89 1.83
C GLY A 66 23.56 -22.63 3.17
N ILE A 67 24.61 -23.39 3.48
CA ILE A 67 24.66 -24.26 4.66
C ILE A 67 24.94 -23.51 5.97
N ASP A 68 25.68 -22.40 5.90
CA ASP A 68 26.11 -21.60 7.07
C ASP A 68 25.55 -20.16 7.05
N GLY A 69 24.50 -19.91 6.28
CA GLY A 69 23.92 -18.57 6.15
C GLY A 69 23.03 -18.18 7.33
N ASP A 70 23.00 -16.89 7.65
CA ASP A 70 22.02 -16.33 8.60
C ASP A 70 20.57 -16.58 8.15
N LEU A 71 19.67 -16.67 9.12
CA LEU A 71 18.22 -16.72 8.88
C LEU A 71 17.76 -15.46 8.15
N ARG A 72 16.95 -15.65 7.10
CA ARG A 72 16.38 -14.60 6.27
C ARG A 72 14.84 -14.69 6.27
N PRO A 73 14.14 -13.71 6.85
CA PRO A 73 12.68 -13.78 7.01
C PRO A 73 11.87 -13.15 5.86
N GLY A 74 12.52 -12.43 4.93
CA GLY A 74 11.83 -11.73 3.84
C GLY A 74 11.73 -12.52 2.54
N LEU A 75 11.48 -11.82 1.44
CA LEU A 75 11.30 -12.42 0.11
C LEU A 75 12.60 -12.49 -0.69
N PRO A 76 12.76 -13.53 -1.54
CA PRO A 76 13.88 -13.61 -2.48
C PRO A 76 13.79 -12.55 -3.58
N SER A 77 14.93 -12.15 -4.12
CA SER A 77 15.04 -11.08 -5.13
C SER A 77 14.14 -11.31 -6.35
N GLN A 78 13.98 -12.56 -6.78
CA GLN A 78 13.15 -12.93 -7.94
C GLN A 78 11.65 -12.63 -7.73
N MET A 79 11.18 -12.51 -6.47
CA MET A 79 9.79 -12.18 -6.18
C MET A 79 9.52 -10.67 -6.16
N ILE A 80 10.58 -9.86 -6.05
CA ILE A 80 10.46 -8.41 -5.76
C ILE A 80 11.06 -7.52 -6.84
N GLU A 81 11.85 -8.07 -7.78
CA GLU A 81 12.56 -7.30 -8.80
C GLU A 81 11.64 -6.46 -9.69
N VAL A 82 10.41 -6.93 -9.90
CA VAL A 82 9.36 -6.27 -10.69
C VAL A 82 8.52 -5.25 -9.89
N HIS A 83 8.81 -5.08 -8.59
CA HIS A 83 8.02 -4.24 -7.70
C HIS A 83 8.78 -2.98 -7.27
N ASP A 84 8.06 -1.85 -7.27
CA ASP A 84 8.52 -0.63 -6.63
C ASP A 84 8.28 -0.70 -5.10
N PRO A 85 9.21 -0.25 -4.25
CA PRO A 85 9.02 -0.20 -2.81
C PRO A 85 8.11 0.97 -2.43
N VAL A 86 6.81 0.80 -2.62
CA VAL A 86 5.78 1.78 -2.22
C VAL A 86 4.95 1.29 -1.05
N ARG A 87 4.61 2.19 -0.13
CA ARG A 87 3.69 1.87 0.98
C ARG A 87 2.25 1.87 0.50
N LEU A 88 1.46 0.93 1.00
CA LEU A 88 0.04 0.80 0.71
C LEU A 88 -0.69 2.11 1.02
N LEU A 89 -1.56 2.53 0.10
CA LEU A 89 -2.52 3.61 0.30
C LEU A 89 -3.91 3.01 0.35
N ILE A 90 -4.60 3.20 1.47
CA ILE A 90 -6.01 2.88 1.65
C ILE A 90 -6.80 4.18 1.43
N VAL A 91 -7.73 4.15 0.49
CA VAL A 91 -8.65 5.27 0.24
C VAL A 91 -10.05 4.84 0.66
N VAL A 92 -10.66 5.59 1.57
CA VAL A 92 -12.02 5.35 2.06
C VAL A 92 -12.94 6.47 1.59
N GLN A 93 -14.08 6.14 1.00
CA GLN A 93 -15.13 7.12 0.74
C GLN A 93 -16.08 7.18 1.94
N HIS A 94 -15.94 8.23 2.76
CA HIS A 94 -16.79 8.52 3.92
C HIS A 94 -16.48 9.93 4.44
N TYR A 95 -17.29 10.43 5.38
CA TYR A 95 -16.95 11.60 6.18
C TYR A 95 -15.70 11.38 7.06
N PRO A 96 -14.69 12.28 7.05
CA PRO A 96 -13.42 12.12 7.77
C PRO A 96 -13.56 11.82 9.26
N GLU A 97 -14.52 12.45 9.95
CA GLU A 97 -14.79 12.25 11.36
C GLU A 97 -15.24 10.82 11.65
N VAL A 98 -16.09 10.23 10.81
CA VAL A 98 -16.53 8.84 10.97
C VAL A 98 -15.38 7.87 10.72
N VAL A 99 -14.51 8.13 9.74
CA VAL A 99 -13.33 7.29 9.51
C VAL A 99 -12.37 7.38 10.70
N LYS A 100 -12.14 8.59 11.22
CA LYS A 100 -11.28 8.82 12.39
C LYS A 100 -11.77 8.03 13.60
N GLU A 101 -13.06 8.16 13.93
CA GLU A 101 -13.67 7.38 15.01
C GLU A 101 -13.56 5.87 14.75
N THR A 102 -13.78 5.45 13.49
CA THR A 102 -13.75 4.03 13.10
C THR A 102 -12.40 3.40 13.34
N ILE A 103 -11.31 4.04 12.89
CA ILE A 103 -9.96 3.49 13.07
C ILE A 103 -9.53 3.49 14.53
N GLN A 104 -10.08 4.37 15.37
CA GLN A 104 -9.78 4.46 16.80
C GLN A 104 -10.52 3.43 17.66
N ARG A 105 -11.48 2.67 17.12
CA ARG A 105 -12.24 1.65 17.88
C ARG A 105 -11.41 0.47 18.36
N ASN A 106 -10.26 0.22 17.74
CA ASN A 106 -9.37 -0.87 18.10
C ASN A 106 -7.92 -0.41 17.94
N ALA A 107 -7.14 -0.50 19.02
CA ALA A 107 -5.76 -0.04 19.05
C ALA A 107 -4.89 -0.72 17.99
N GLU A 108 -5.00 -2.05 17.83
CA GLU A 108 -4.22 -2.81 16.84
C GLU A 108 -4.47 -2.30 15.41
N THR A 109 -5.72 -1.98 15.06
CA THR A 109 -6.07 -1.40 13.75
C THR A 109 -5.56 0.04 13.63
N TYR A 110 -5.70 0.83 14.69
CA TYR A 110 -5.25 2.24 14.72
C TYR A 110 -3.74 2.35 14.50
N GLU A 111 -2.96 1.44 15.11
CA GLU A 111 -1.50 1.39 15.05
C GLU A 111 -0.95 1.29 13.62
N TRP A 112 -1.68 0.64 12.70
CA TRP A 112 -1.30 0.59 11.29
C TRP A 112 -1.27 1.99 10.63
N PHE A 113 -2.15 2.88 11.06
CA PHE A 113 -2.29 4.22 10.50
C PHE A 113 -1.42 5.24 11.23
N ILE A 114 -1.47 5.29 12.57
CA ILE A 114 -0.73 6.30 13.34
C ILE A 114 0.79 6.12 13.24
N ASN A 115 1.28 4.87 13.10
CA ASN A 115 2.71 4.61 12.91
C ASN A 115 3.14 4.68 11.43
N ASN A 116 2.23 5.08 10.54
CA ASN A 116 2.47 5.15 9.09
C ASN A 116 2.91 3.81 8.47
N TRP A 117 2.54 2.67 9.05
CA TRP A 117 2.78 1.35 8.43
C TRP A 117 2.05 1.25 7.09
N VAL A 118 0.85 1.82 7.02
CA VAL A 118 0.11 2.07 5.78
C VAL A 118 -0.40 3.51 5.76
N ASN A 119 -0.66 4.05 4.57
CA ASN A 119 -1.24 5.37 4.41
C ASN A 119 -2.77 5.29 4.35
N LEU A 120 -3.45 6.27 4.94
CA LEU A 120 -4.91 6.41 4.87
C LEU A 120 -5.27 7.77 4.28
N ALA A 121 -6.14 7.74 3.28
CA ALA A 121 -6.81 8.90 2.75
C ALA A 121 -8.32 8.71 2.79
N VAL A 122 -9.04 9.81 2.97
CA VAL A 122 -10.50 9.84 2.99
C VAL A 122 -10.98 10.77 1.88
N MET A 123 -11.91 10.29 1.07
CA MET A 123 -12.63 11.09 0.10
C MET A 123 -14.01 11.41 0.66
N HIS A 124 -14.28 12.70 0.86
CA HIS A 124 -15.57 13.18 1.32
C HIS A 124 -16.68 12.79 0.32
N PRO A 125 -17.81 12.20 0.76
CA PRO A 125 -18.83 11.69 -0.14
C PRO A 125 -19.48 12.79 -0.99
N ASP A 126 -19.73 13.96 -0.42
CA ASP A 126 -20.39 15.07 -1.13
C ASP A 126 -19.41 15.94 -1.94
N THR A 127 -18.40 16.51 -1.28
CA THR A 127 -17.48 17.48 -1.90
C THR A 127 -16.40 16.83 -2.76
N LYS A 128 -16.19 15.51 -2.64
CA LYS A 128 -15.07 14.76 -3.25
C LYS A 128 -13.69 15.25 -2.82
N ALA A 129 -13.60 16.13 -1.83
CA ALA A 129 -12.33 16.57 -1.26
C ALA A 129 -11.62 15.38 -0.62
N ILE A 130 -10.30 15.30 -0.80
CA ILE A 130 -9.47 14.26 -0.22
C ILE A 130 -8.73 14.85 0.99
N ALA A 131 -8.71 14.11 2.09
CA ALA A 131 -7.87 14.38 3.25
C ALA A 131 -6.98 13.17 3.55
N VAL A 132 -5.76 13.40 4.03
CA VAL A 132 -4.78 12.36 4.37
C VAL A 132 -4.59 12.33 5.87
N PHE A 133 -4.62 11.13 6.45
CA PHE A 133 -4.37 10.94 7.87
C PHE A 133 -2.87 11.05 8.17
N ARG A 134 -2.49 11.94 9.09
CA ARG A 134 -1.13 12.11 9.61
C ARG A 134 -1.21 12.58 11.05
N ASP A 135 -0.30 12.14 11.91
CA ASP A 135 -0.16 12.64 13.28
C ASP A 135 -1.48 12.68 14.09
N GLY A 136 -2.36 11.70 13.86
CA GLY A 136 -3.65 11.59 14.55
C GLY A 136 -4.82 12.36 13.90
N GLU A 137 -4.59 13.15 12.86
CA GLU A 137 -5.57 14.05 12.26
C GLU A 137 -5.65 13.91 10.73
N PHE A 138 -6.77 14.38 10.15
CA PHE A 138 -6.95 14.45 8.70
C PHE A 138 -6.60 15.84 8.17
N TYR A 139 -5.61 15.91 7.29
CA TYR A 139 -5.20 17.14 6.63
C TYR A 139 -5.68 17.17 5.17
N PRO A 140 -6.23 18.28 4.67
CA PRO A 140 -6.60 18.40 3.25
C PRO A 140 -5.43 18.04 2.34
N HIS A 141 -5.68 17.17 1.37
CA HIS A 141 -4.69 16.86 0.34
C HIS A 141 -4.58 18.05 -0.62
N GLN A 142 -3.42 18.68 -0.66
CA GLN A 142 -3.10 19.65 -1.70
C GLN A 142 -2.65 18.92 -2.95
N GLN A 143 -3.40 19.10 -4.04
CA GLN A 143 -2.94 18.67 -5.35
C GLN A 143 -1.70 19.51 -5.70
N LEU A 144 -0.58 18.84 -5.95
CA LEU A 144 0.68 19.51 -6.28
C LEU A 144 0.71 20.08 -7.72
N ASN A 145 -0.40 19.97 -8.48
CA ASN A 145 -0.53 20.28 -9.90
C ASN A 145 0.44 19.50 -10.81
N SER A 146 -0.13 18.58 -11.58
CA SER A 146 0.14 18.46 -13.01
C SER A 146 -1.14 17.90 -13.65
N SER A 147 -1.73 18.62 -14.60
CA SER A 147 -2.55 17.94 -15.60
C SER A 147 -1.65 16.85 -16.18
N PRO A 148 -2.11 15.58 -16.29
CA PRO A 148 -1.29 14.55 -16.91
C PRO A 148 -0.90 15.03 -18.30
N ASP A 149 0.35 14.78 -18.69
CA ASP A 149 0.81 15.18 -20.02
C ASP A 149 -0.09 14.52 -21.07
N VAL A 150 -0.41 15.25 -22.13
CA VAL A 150 -1.22 14.72 -23.23
C VAL A 150 -0.29 14.01 -24.19
N VAL A 151 -0.55 12.73 -24.47
CA VAL A 151 0.19 11.97 -25.47
C VAL A 151 -0.63 11.84 -26.74
N THR A 152 -0.03 12.21 -27.87
CA THR A 152 -0.62 12.09 -29.21
C THR A 152 -0.06 10.90 -29.99
N ASN A 153 1.09 10.37 -29.60
CA ASN A 153 1.73 9.21 -30.20
C ASN A 153 2.11 8.17 -29.12
N LEU A 154 1.26 7.15 -28.98
CA LEU A 154 1.46 6.06 -28.02
C LEU A 154 2.65 5.16 -28.39
N GLU A 155 2.94 4.98 -29.68
CA GLU A 155 4.03 4.11 -30.16
C GLU A 155 5.38 4.67 -29.73
N GLN A 156 5.61 5.96 -29.98
CA GLN A 156 6.84 6.64 -29.55
C GLN A 156 7.00 6.62 -28.03
N LEU A 157 5.90 6.76 -27.28
CA LEU A 157 5.94 6.71 -25.82
C LEU A 157 6.41 5.34 -25.32
N VAL A 158 5.86 4.25 -25.88
CA VAL A 158 6.25 2.88 -25.51
C VAL A 158 7.67 2.55 -25.93
N GLU A 159 8.12 3.00 -27.11
CA GLU A 159 9.48 2.75 -27.60
C GLU A 159 10.56 3.46 -26.76
N THR A 160 10.24 4.60 -26.16
CA THR A 160 11.20 5.43 -25.41
C THR A 160 11.27 5.10 -23.92
N HIS A 161 10.36 4.28 -23.39
CA HIS A 161 10.29 3.92 -21.97
C HIS A 161 10.54 2.43 -21.76
N GLN A 162 11.49 2.10 -20.89
CA GLN A 162 11.78 0.71 -20.49
C GLN A 162 11.10 0.30 -19.17
N GLU A 163 10.57 1.27 -18.42
CA GLU A 163 9.93 1.06 -17.13
C GLU A 163 8.41 1.41 -17.18
N ASN A 164 7.77 1.51 -16.01
CA ASN A 164 6.38 1.93 -15.91
C ASN A 164 6.18 3.33 -16.50
N LEU A 165 5.21 3.47 -17.40
CA LEU A 165 4.83 4.77 -17.96
C LEU A 165 4.23 5.68 -16.87
N PRO A 166 4.59 6.98 -16.87
CA PRO A 166 3.83 8.00 -16.16
C PRO A 166 2.35 8.03 -16.55
N VAL A 167 1.53 8.74 -15.77
CA VAL A 167 0.11 8.93 -16.11
C VAL A 167 0.02 9.96 -17.24
N TYR A 168 -0.57 9.57 -18.38
CA TYR A 168 -0.83 10.43 -19.54
C TYR A 168 -2.33 10.51 -19.84
N LEU A 169 -2.75 11.61 -20.44
CA LEU A 169 -4.04 11.72 -21.14
C LEU A 169 -3.85 11.27 -22.59
N ILE A 170 -4.70 10.37 -23.07
CA ILE A 170 -4.71 9.95 -24.48
C ILE A 170 -5.63 10.90 -25.24
N ALA A 171 -5.08 11.62 -26.23
CA ALA A 171 -5.83 12.50 -27.13
C ALA A 171 -6.39 11.76 -28.34
#